data_AF-A0A518DXF3-F1
#
_entry.id   AF-A0A518DXF3-F1
#
_cell.length_a   1.000
_cell.length_b   1.000
_cell.length_c   1.000
_cell.angle_alpha   90.00
_cell.angle_beta   90.00
_cell.angle_gamma   90.00
#
_symmetry.space_group_name_H-M   'P 1'
#
loop_
_entity.id
_entity.type
_entity.pdbx_description
1 polymer ?
#
loop_
_entity_poly.entity_id
_entity_poly.type
_entity_poly.pdbx_seq_one_letter_code
_entity_poly.pdbx_strand_id
1 'polypeptide(L)'
;MSVQQRDGKSCESQLLDEQPNEAWDIERLGAFAQARHHEIDADERSLARAYWQLGLALNLARRQFSHGQWTKFLDELGIDKTRASKARAIQRSFGTENSVDGLSVQEAYRKRKRKSRKSGPKKKRRKSTNKHERVSIAEWLRDVCQQVDIFLDEVASTDTDDAANVLPAIDAAVEELNRLRSQVQRRISAQS
;
A
#
# COMPACT_ATOMS: atom_id res chain seq x y z
N MET A 1 -11.94 46.14 35.81
CA MET A 1 -12.14 44.66 35.79
C MET A 1 -10.86 44.05 35.24
N SER A 2 -9.97 43.60 36.13
CA SER A 2 -8.64 43.13 35.77
C SER A 2 -8.68 41.63 35.45
N VAL A 3 -8.37 41.28 34.20
CA VAL A 3 -8.26 39.91 33.74
C VAL A 3 -6.90 39.36 34.19
N GLN A 4 -6.91 38.43 35.14
CA GLN A 4 -5.73 37.68 35.55
C GLN A 4 -5.30 36.74 34.41
N GLN A 5 -4.20 37.08 33.74
CA GLN A 5 -3.44 36.15 32.92
C GLN A 5 -2.81 35.11 33.85
N ARG A 6 -3.16 33.82 33.65
CA ARG A 6 -2.48 32.70 34.29
C ARG A 6 -1.27 32.36 33.44
N ASP A 7 -0.08 32.62 33.96
CA ASP A 7 1.19 32.14 33.43
C ASP A 7 1.24 30.61 33.56
N GLY A 8 0.81 29.91 32.50
CA GLY A 8 1.07 28.50 32.32
C GLY A 8 2.55 28.30 32.02
N LYS A 9 3.39 28.28 33.06
CA LYS A 9 4.78 27.81 32.99
C LYS A 9 4.76 26.37 32.49
N SER A 10 5.08 26.20 31.21
CA SER A 10 5.33 24.92 30.56
C SER A 10 6.57 24.29 31.21
N CYS A 11 6.35 23.37 32.15
CA CYS A 11 7.41 22.51 32.71
C CYS A 11 7.83 21.38 31.75
N GLU A 12 7.35 21.39 30.50
CA GLU A 12 7.51 20.28 29.58
C GLU A 12 8.88 20.28 28.88
N SER A 13 9.54 21.45 28.78
CA SER A 13 10.79 21.61 28.02
C SER A 13 12.05 21.19 28.76
N GLN A 14 12.03 21.06 30.10
CA GLN A 14 13.24 20.77 30.89
C GLN A 14 13.54 19.27 31.05
N LEU A 15 12.62 18.38 30.67
CA LEU A 15 12.80 16.93 30.80
C LEU A 15 13.62 16.30 29.66
N LEU A 16 13.85 17.03 28.56
CA LEU A 16 14.41 16.44 27.34
C LEU A 16 15.96 16.32 27.35
N ASP A 17 16.68 17.11 28.15
CA ASP A 17 18.15 17.11 28.11
C ASP A 17 18.81 16.10 29.06
N GLU A 18 18.07 15.50 30.01
CA GLU A 18 18.59 14.50 30.92
C GLU A 18 18.39 13.07 30.37
N GLN A 19 19.42 12.22 30.48
CA GLN A 19 19.29 10.80 30.14
C GLN A 19 18.51 10.05 31.24
N PRO A 20 17.60 9.14 30.86
CA PRO A 20 16.89 8.31 31.82
C PRO A 20 17.87 7.45 32.62
N ASN A 21 17.65 7.33 33.92
CA ASN A 21 18.48 6.53 34.83
C ASN A 21 17.61 5.79 35.87
N GLU A 22 18.22 4.89 36.64
CA GLU A 22 17.54 4.01 37.61
C GLU A 22 16.85 4.76 38.76
N ALA A 23 17.19 6.02 38.99
CA ALA A 23 16.59 6.83 40.06
C ALA A 23 15.29 7.54 39.63
N TRP A 24 14.89 7.44 38.35
CA TRP A 24 13.64 8.04 37.88
C TRP A 24 12.43 7.20 38.30
N ASP A 25 11.36 7.88 38.71
CA ASP A 25 10.07 7.24 38.92
C ASP A 25 9.37 6.89 37.59
N ILE A 26 8.33 6.06 37.69
CA ILE A 26 7.58 5.55 36.54
C ILE A 26 6.90 6.69 35.77
N GLU A 27 6.42 7.72 36.48
CA GLU A 27 5.72 8.86 35.87
C GLU A 27 6.67 9.66 34.98
N ARG A 28 7.89 9.93 35.47
CA ARG A 28 8.94 10.62 34.74
C ARG A 28 9.45 9.80 33.55
N LEU A 29 9.64 8.50 33.73
CA LEU A 29 9.98 7.59 32.62
C LEU A 29 8.88 7.58 31.54
N GLY A 30 7.62 7.56 31.95
CA GLY A 30 6.47 7.63 31.05
C GLY A 30 6.44 8.93 30.23
N ALA A 31 6.63 10.08 30.89
CA ALA A 31 6.68 11.38 30.23
C ALA A 31 7.84 11.48 29.23
N PHE A 32 9.04 11.01 29.59
CA PHE A 32 10.19 10.99 28.69
C PHE A 32 9.96 10.09 27.47
N ALA A 33 9.44 8.88 27.69
CA ALA A 33 9.12 7.96 26.60
C ALA A 33 8.10 8.57 25.62
N GLN A 34 7.07 9.24 26.14
CA GLN A 34 6.07 9.94 25.34
C GLN A 34 6.69 11.11 24.55
N ALA A 35 7.58 11.90 25.17
CA ALA A 35 8.26 13.01 24.50
C ALA A 35 9.14 12.51 23.34
N ARG A 36 9.96 11.47 23.57
CA ARG A 36 10.78 10.85 22.50
C ARG A 36 9.95 10.20 21.41
N HIS A 37 8.82 9.59 21.78
CA HIS A 37 7.86 9.10 20.78
C HIS A 37 7.33 10.24 19.91
N HIS A 38 6.98 11.38 20.48
CA HIS A 38 6.50 12.53 19.71
C HIS A 38 7.55 13.11 18.77
N GLU A 39 8.82 13.15 19.18
CA GLU A 39 9.94 13.56 18.32
C GLU A 39 10.14 12.60 17.15
N ILE A 40 10.14 11.29 17.42
CA ILE A 40 10.23 10.26 16.38
C ILE A 40 9.06 10.39 15.40
N ASP A 41 7.83 10.58 15.90
CA ASP A 41 6.65 10.77 15.06
C ASP A 41 6.77 12.02 14.17
N ALA A 42 7.34 13.11 14.70
CA ALA A 42 7.54 14.34 13.95
C ALA A 42 8.54 14.14 12.80
N ASP A 43 9.65 13.44 13.04
CA ASP A 43 10.62 13.08 12.02
C ASP A 43 10.02 12.08 11.01
N GLU A 44 9.23 11.10 11.47
CA GLU A 44 8.54 10.15 10.60
C GLU A 44 7.49 10.80 9.69
N ARG A 45 6.89 11.93 10.11
CA ARG A 45 5.98 12.70 9.25
C ARG A 45 6.69 13.28 8.04
N SER A 46 7.95 13.68 8.19
CA SER A 46 8.75 14.13 7.04
C SER A 46 9.02 12.98 6.05
N LEU A 47 9.10 11.73 6.54
CA LEU A 47 9.39 10.56 5.72
C LEU A 47 8.23 10.13 4.82
N ALA A 48 6.98 10.48 5.14
CA ALA A 48 5.84 10.12 4.29
C ALA A 48 5.94 10.73 2.88
N ARG A 49 6.44 11.98 2.80
CA ARG A 49 6.73 12.65 1.53
C ARG A 49 7.79 11.88 0.72
N ALA A 50 8.89 11.50 1.36
CA ALA A 50 9.95 10.70 0.72
C ALA A 50 9.43 9.33 0.23
N TYR A 51 8.58 8.65 1.03
CA TYR A 51 7.93 7.40 0.62
C TYR A 51 6.99 7.59 -0.58
N TRP A 52 6.27 8.72 -0.65
CA TRP A 52 5.41 9.04 -1.79
C TRP A 52 6.24 9.23 -3.07
N GLN A 53 7.31 10.03 -3.01
CA GLN A 53 8.22 10.26 -4.13
C GLN A 53 8.88 8.96 -4.60
N LEU A 54 9.37 8.14 -3.65
CA LEU A 54 9.91 6.81 -3.95
C LEU A 54 8.86 5.94 -4.64
N GLY A 55 7.62 5.92 -4.14
CA GLY A 55 6.52 5.18 -4.75
C GLY A 55 6.22 5.62 -6.18
N LEU A 56 6.32 6.92 -6.47
CA LEU A 56 6.15 7.47 -7.82
C LEU A 56 7.24 6.95 -8.75
N ALA A 57 8.51 7.10 -8.35
CA ALA A 57 9.66 6.64 -9.11
C ALA A 57 9.59 5.13 -9.38
N LEU A 58 9.28 4.33 -8.35
CA LEU A 58 9.16 2.88 -8.48
C LEU A 58 7.97 2.47 -9.36
N ASN A 59 6.84 3.16 -9.32
CA ASN A 59 5.71 2.87 -10.21
C ASN A 59 6.00 3.21 -11.68
N LEU A 60 6.80 4.25 -11.95
CA LEU A 60 7.28 4.58 -13.29
C LEU A 60 8.28 3.53 -13.79
N ALA A 61 9.27 3.20 -12.97
CA ALA A 61 10.28 2.20 -13.28
C ALA A 61 9.66 0.82 -13.53
N ARG A 62 8.72 0.39 -12.67
CA ARG A 62 8.09 -0.94 -12.74
C ARG A 62 7.50 -1.27 -14.11
N ARG A 63 6.99 -0.27 -14.84
CA ARG A 63 6.39 -0.43 -16.18
C ARG A 63 7.39 -0.85 -17.25
N GLN A 64 8.68 -0.67 -16.99
CA GLN A 64 9.76 -0.98 -17.93
C GLN A 64 10.33 -2.39 -17.72
N PHE A 65 9.98 -3.06 -16.63
CA PHE A 65 10.54 -4.36 -16.25
C PHE A 65 9.54 -5.50 -16.50
N SER A 66 10.03 -6.58 -17.11
CA SER A 66 9.30 -7.84 -17.24
C SER A 66 9.28 -8.63 -15.92
N HIS A 67 8.53 -9.74 -15.89
CA HIS A 67 8.40 -10.59 -14.71
C HIS A 67 9.79 -11.10 -14.24
N GLY A 68 10.08 -11.01 -12.94
CA GLY A 68 11.37 -11.42 -12.35
C GLY A 68 12.51 -10.38 -12.42
N GLN A 69 12.53 -9.47 -13.40
CA GLN A 69 13.54 -8.40 -13.47
C GLN A 69 13.37 -7.35 -12.37
N TRP A 70 12.13 -7.14 -11.93
CA TRP A 70 11.80 -6.15 -10.90
C TRP A 70 12.51 -6.42 -9.56
N THR A 71 12.60 -7.67 -9.14
CA THR A 71 13.27 -8.02 -7.87
C THR A 71 14.75 -7.71 -7.93
N LYS A 72 15.44 -8.11 -9.02
CA LYS A 72 16.85 -7.81 -9.22
C LYS A 72 17.13 -6.30 -9.22
N PHE A 73 16.29 -5.52 -9.88
CA PHE A 73 16.38 -4.07 -9.88
C PHE A 73 16.27 -3.46 -8.47
N LEU A 74 15.36 -3.99 -7.63
CA LEU A 74 15.26 -3.54 -6.24
C LEU A 74 16.49 -3.94 -5.42
N ASP A 75 17.01 -5.16 -5.61
CA ASP A 75 18.19 -5.67 -4.93
C ASP A 75 19.45 -4.85 -5.27
N GLU A 76 19.64 -4.50 -6.56
CA GLU A 76 20.72 -3.64 -7.04
C GLU A 76 20.69 -2.24 -6.41
N LEU A 77 19.49 -1.72 -6.10
CA LEU A 77 19.32 -0.45 -5.41
C LEU A 77 19.37 -0.58 -3.88
N GLY A 78 19.50 -1.78 -3.33
CA GLY A 78 19.43 -2.03 -1.89
C GLY A 78 18.06 -1.68 -1.28
N ILE A 79 17.00 -1.69 -2.09
CA ILE A 79 15.65 -1.34 -1.63
C ILE A 79 14.92 -2.62 -1.26
N ASP A 80 14.67 -2.79 0.03
CA ASP A 80 13.83 -3.89 0.52
C ASP A 80 12.46 -3.93 -0.17
N LYS A 81 12.01 -5.13 -0.54
CA LYS A 81 10.76 -5.36 -1.28
C LYS A 81 9.54 -4.86 -0.50
N THR A 82 9.51 -5.02 0.82
CA THR A 82 8.41 -4.54 1.67
C THR A 82 8.36 -3.02 1.68
N ARG A 83 9.53 -2.37 1.77
CA ARG A 83 9.66 -0.91 1.65
C ARG A 83 9.19 -0.40 0.28
N ALA A 84 9.63 -1.03 -0.81
CA ALA A 84 9.19 -0.70 -2.16
C ALA A 84 7.67 -0.83 -2.34
N SER A 85 7.09 -1.93 -1.83
CA SER A 85 5.64 -2.16 -1.85
C SER A 85 4.88 -1.09 -1.06
N LYS A 86 5.34 -0.79 0.17
CA LYS A 86 4.75 0.25 1.03
C LYS A 86 4.75 1.62 0.36
N ALA A 87 5.89 2.04 -0.21
CA ALA A 87 6.04 3.29 -0.94
C ALA A 87 5.07 3.39 -2.12
N ARG A 88 5.02 2.34 -2.97
CA ARG A 88 4.10 2.27 -4.11
C ARG A 88 2.63 2.31 -3.66
N ALA A 89 2.28 1.66 -2.55
CA ALA A 89 0.93 1.66 -2.02
C ALA A 89 0.49 3.04 -1.50
N ILE A 90 1.39 3.76 -0.82
CA ILE A 90 1.17 5.15 -0.41
C ILE A 90 0.94 6.02 -1.66
N GLN A 91 1.86 6.00 -2.63
CA GLN A 91 1.73 6.83 -3.82
C GLN A 91 0.44 6.58 -4.62
N ARG A 92 -0.01 5.32 -4.75
CA ARG A 92 -1.27 5.01 -5.44
C ARG A 92 -2.51 5.53 -4.70
N SER A 93 -2.42 5.73 -3.39
CA SER A 93 -3.56 6.15 -2.56
C SER A 93 -3.72 7.67 -2.50
N PHE A 94 -2.62 8.39 -2.68
CA PHE A 94 -2.51 9.84 -2.54
C PHE A 94 -2.15 10.43 -3.89
N GLY A 95 -3.06 11.19 -4.50
CA GLY A 95 -2.89 11.68 -5.87
C GLY A 95 -1.75 12.70 -6.04
N THR A 96 -1.39 13.39 -4.95
CA THR A 96 -0.35 14.43 -4.95
C THR A 96 0.54 14.29 -3.73
N GLU A 97 1.78 14.77 -3.85
CA GLU A 97 2.74 14.78 -2.75
C GLU A 97 2.23 15.55 -1.51
N ASN A 98 1.57 16.70 -1.73
CA ASN A 98 1.02 17.50 -0.63
C ASN A 98 -0.08 16.78 0.16
N SER A 99 -0.71 15.75 -0.41
CA SER A 99 -1.77 15.01 0.30
C SER A 99 -1.26 14.03 1.36
N VAL A 100 0.05 13.81 1.45
CA VAL A 100 0.69 13.08 2.55
C VAL A 100 1.36 13.99 3.58
N ASP A 101 1.27 15.32 3.39
CA ASP A 101 1.92 16.27 4.29
C ASP A 101 1.34 16.18 5.71
N GLY A 102 2.23 16.17 6.70
CA GLY A 102 1.88 16.01 8.11
C GLY A 102 1.40 14.61 8.53
N LEU A 103 1.41 13.61 7.63
CA LEU A 103 1.13 12.22 7.97
C LEU A 103 2.43 11.47 8.26
N SER A 104 2.45 10.59 9.26
CA SER A 104 3.54 9.61 9.36
C SER A 104 3.45 8.57 8.24
N VAL A 105 4.55 7.87 7.95
CA VAL A 105 4.56 6.78 6.97
C VAL A 105 3.50 5.72 7.32
N GLN A 106 3.35 5.42 8.61
CA GLN A 106 2.37 4.43 9.06
C GLN A 106 0.92 4.94 8.90
N GLU A 107 0.65 6.21 9.21
CA GLU A 107 -0.67 6.82 8.99
C GLU A 107 -1.05 6.86 7.51
N ALA A 108 -0.12 7.29 6.65
CA ALA A 108 -0.32 7.28 5.20
C ALA A 108 -0.60 5.84 4.71
N TYR A 109 0.16 4.86 5.18
CA TYR A 109 -0.05 3.46 4.81
C TYR A 109 -1.37 2.86 5.33
N ARG A 110 -1.85 3.29 6.50
CA ARG A 110 -3.16 2.90 7.05
C ARG A 110 -4.31 3.55 6.27
N LYS A 111 -4.17 4.82 5.89
CA LYS A 111 -5.11 5.57 5.04
C LYS A 111 -5.11 5.12 3.58
N ARG A 112 -4.27 4.15 3.20
CA ARG A 112 -4.22 3.63 1.84
C ARG A 112 -5.62 3.22 1.39
N LYS A 113 -5.99 3.55 0.15
CA LYS A 113 -7.20 3.01 -0.46
C LYS A 113 -6.99 1.53 -0.67
N ARG A 114 -7.34 0.73 0.34
CA ARG A 114 -7.59 -0.70 0.15
C ARG A 114 -8.72 -0.73 -0.85
N LYS A 115 -8.47 -1.25 -2.06
CA LYS A 115 -9.57 -1.68 -2.92
C LYS A 115 -10.37 -2.60 -2.02
N SER A 116 -11.55 -2.16 -1.58
CA SER A 116 -12.44 -3.06 -0.90
C SER A 116 -12.58 -4.20 -1.88
N ARG A 117 -12.06 -5.39 -1.51
CA ARG A 117 -12.47 -6.62 -2.15
C ARG A 117 -13.96 -6.55 -1.95
N LYS A 118 -14.71 -6.10 -2.98
CA LYS A 118 -16.15 -6.14 -2.96
C LYS A 118 -16.38 -7.62 -2.70
N SER A 119 -16.76 -7.96 -1.47
CA SER A 119 -17.36 -9.23 -1.14
C SER A 119 -18.51 -9.30 -2.11
N GLY A 120 -18.27 -9.96 -3.24
CA GLY A 120 -19.13 -9.81 -4.39
C GLY A 120 -20.52 -10.14 -3.89
N PRO A 121 -21.50 -9.22 -3.97
CA PRO A 121 -22.86 -9.58 -3.61
C PRO A 121 -23.16 -10.82 -4.45
N LYS A 122 -23.49 -11.95 -3.80
CA LYS A 122 -23.95 -13.18 -4.46
C LYS A 122 -24.94 -12.71 -5.53
N LYS A 123 -24.53 -12.72 -6.80
CA LYS A 123 -25.26 -12.02 -7.87
C LYS A 123 -26.64 -12.66 -7.99
N LYS A 124 -27.67 -12.07 -7.37
CA LYS A 124 -29.02 -12.15 -7.93
C LYS A 124 -28.95 -11.42 -9.26
N ARG A 125 -28.96 -12.19 -10.35
CA ARG A 125 -28.97 -11.77 -11.75
C ARG A 125 -29.92 -10.59 -11.94
N ARG A 126 -29.41 -9.36 -11.88
CA ARG A 126 -30.14 -8.19 -12.39
C ARG A 126 -29.79 -8.07 -13.87
N LYS A 127 -30.82 -8.15 -14.71
CA LYS A 127 -30.79 -7.83 -16.15
C LYS A 127 -30.15 -6.46 -16.31
N SER A 128 -28.87 -6.40 -16.69
CA SER A 128 -28.27 -5.14 -17.16
C SER A 128 -28.74 -4.92 -18.58
N THR A 129 -29.40 -3.80 -18.81
CA THR A 129 -29.72 -3.31 -20.14
C THR A 129 -28.41 -3.06 -20.89
N ASN A 130 -28.20 -3.88 -21.92
CA ASN A 130 -27.02 -3.93 -22.78
C ASN A 130 -26.75 -2.56 -23.43
N LYS A 131 -25.74 -1.86 -22.94
CA LYS A 131 -24.90 -0.99 -23.76
C LYS A 131 -23.46 -1.46 -23.58
N HIS A 132 -23.19 -2.67 -24.06
CA HIS A 132 -21.83 -3.21 -24.15
C HIS A 132 -21.10 -2.45 -25.26
N GLU A 133 -20.45 -1.35 -24.91
CA GLU A 133 -19.25 -0.95 -25.65
C GLU A 133 -18.35 -2.18 -25.72
N ARG A 134 -18.04 -2.61 -26.94
CA ARG A 134 -17.16 -3.75 -27.20
C ARG A 134 -15.75 -3.35 -26.79
N VAL A 135 -15.46 -3.39 -25.49
CA VAL A 135 -14.09 -3.34 -24.99
C VAL A 135 -13.34 -4.48 -25.69
N SER A 136 -12.21 -4.15 -26.30
CA SER A 136 -11.40 -5.15 -26.99
C SER A 136 -11.00 -6.24 -26.00
N ILE A 137 -10.99 -7.51 -26.42
CA ILE A 137 -10.50 -8.62 -25.58
C ILE A 137 -9.06 -8.32 -25.10
N ALA A 138 -8.26 -7.62 -25.92
CA ALA A 138 -6.91 -7.21 -25.56
C ALA A 138 -6.88 -6.17 -24.42
N GLU A 139 -7.82 -5.23 -24.38
CA GLU A 139 -7.93 -4.25 -23.31
C GLU A 139 -8.38 -4.91 -22.02
N TRP A 140 -9.38 -5.80 -22.10
CA TRP A 140 -9.84 -6.57 -20.95
C TRP A 140 -8.71 -7.44 -20.37
N LEU A 141 -7.93 -8.13 -21.20
CA LEU A 141 -6.78 -8.92 -20.75
C LEU A 141 -5.71 -8.05 -20.09
N ARG A 142 -5.45 -6.84 -20.62
CA ARG A 142 -4.53 -5.88 -20.01
C ARG A 142 -4.98 -5.49 -18.61
N ASP A 143 -6.28 -5.23 -18.44
CA ASP A 143 -6.86 -4.91 -17.13
C ASP A 143 -6.75 -6.09 -16.16
N VAL A 144 -6.96 -7.33 -16.63
CA VAL A 144 -6.78 -8.53 -15.81
C VAL A 144 -5.33 -8.65 -15.35
N CYS A 145 -4.35 -8.50 -16.24
CA CYS A 145 -2.93 -8.53 -15.87
C CYS A 145 -2.58 -7.44 -14.84
N GLN A 146 -3.08 -6.22 -15.03
CA GLN A 146 -2.85 -5.13 -14.09
C GLN A 146 -3.48 -5.41 -12.72
N GLN A 147 -4.65 -6.07 -12.67
CA GLN A 147 -5.27 -6.48 -11.42
C GLN A 147 -4.49 -7.60 -10.71
N VAL A 148 -3.98 -8.57 -11.46
CA VAL A 148 -3.12 -9.65 -10.92
C VAL A 148 -1.85 -9.06 -10.31
N ASP A 149 -1.22 -8.08 -10.97
CA ASP A 149 -0.02 -7.42 -10.45
C ASP A 149 -0.28 -6.73 -9.09
N ILE A 150 -1.43 -6.08 -8.93
CA ILE A 150 -1.83 -5.48 -7.65
C ILE A 150 -2.00 -6.56 -6.58
N PHE A 151 -2.56 -7.72 -6.94
CA PHE A 151 -2.73 -8.85 -6.04
C PHE A 151 -1.40 -9.48 -5.62
N LEU A 152 -0.41 -9.55 -6.51
CA LEU A 152 0.92 -10.08 -6.17
C LEU A 152 1.62 -9.27 -5.09
N ASP A 153 1.50 -7.93 -5.13
CA ASP A 153 2.01 -7.06 -4.07
C ASP A 153 1.32 -7.34 -2.72
N GLU A 154 0.02 -7.69 -2.74
CA GLU A 154 -0.78 -7.98 -1.54
C GLU A 154 -0.43 -9.34 -0.95
N VAL A 155 -0.38 -10.40 -1.78
CA VAL A 155 -0.02 -11.76 -1.38
C VAL A 155 1.38 -11.80 -0.77
N ALA A 156 2.34 -11.04 -1.32
CA ALA A 156 3.69 -10.95 -0.76
C ALA A 156 3.74 -10.35 0.66
N SER A 157 2.68 -9.70 1.11
CA SER A 157 2.55 -9.10 2.44
C SER A 157 1.52 -9.78 3.34
N THR A 158 0.90 -10.86 2.85
CA THR A 158 -0.13 -11.63 3.55
C THR A 158 0.52 -12.75 4.35
N ASP A 159 -0.05 -13.10 5.51
CA ASP A 159 0.43 -14.23 6.31
C ASP A 159 0.15 -15.59 5.62
N THR A 160 0.78 -16.65 6.13
CA THR A 160 0.75 -17.97 5.52
C THR A 160 -0.66 -18.56 5.49
N ASP A 161 -1.49 -18.28 6.50
CA ASP A 161 -2.85 -18.83 6.62
C ASP A 161 -3.79 -18.15 5.62
N ASP A 162 -3.74 -16.83 5.50
CA ASP A 162 -4.50 -16.08 4.50
C ASP A 162 -4.02 -16.40 3.08
N ALA A 163 -2.72 -16.63 2.86
CA ALA A 163 -2.20 -17.07 1.57
C ALA A 163 -2.76 -18.44 1.15
N ALA A 164 -2.82 -19.40 2.08
CA ALA A 164 -3.40 -20.72 1.85
C ALA A 164 -4.90 -20.62 1.47
N ASN A 165 -5.63 -19.67 2.05
CA ASN A 165 -7.05 -19.44 1.74
C ASN A 165 -7.29 -18.85 0.33
N VAL A 166 -6.31 -18.13 -0.24
CA VAL A 166 -6.45 -17.49 -1.55
C VAL A 166 -6.02 -18.41 -2.71
N LEU A 167 -5.15 -19.40 -2.43
CA LEU A 167 -4.59 -20.28 -3.45
C LEU A 167 -5.65 -21.01 -4.31
N PRO A 168 -6.71 -21.63 -3.75
CA PRO A 168 -7.73 -22.30 -4.57
C PRO A 168 -8.48 -21.36 -5.54
N ALA A 169 -8.66 -20.09 -5.15
CA ALA A 169 -9.29 -19.10 -6.01
C ALA A 169 -8.37 -18.67 -7.17
N ILE A 170 -7.06 -18.65 -6.94
CA ILE A 170 -6.05 -18.40 -7.99
C ILE A 170 -6.06 -19.57 -8.98
N ASP A 171 -6.03 -20.81 -8.49
CA ASP A 171 -6.05 -22.01 -9.34
C ASP A 171 -7.29 -22.04 -10.25
N ALA A 172 -8.47 -21.79 -9.68
CA ALA A 172 -9.71 -21.71 -10.46
C ALA A 172 -9.67 -20.61 -11.54
N ALA A 173 -9.07 -19.45 -11.24
CA ALA A 173 -8.92 -18.38 -12.23
C ALA A 173 -7.95 -18.78 -13.36
N VAL A 174 -6.87 -19.48 -13.05
CA VAL A 174 -5.90 -19.99 -14.03
C VAL A 174 -6.55 -21.04 -14.95
N GLU A 175 -7.37 -21.94 -14.41
CA GLU A 175 -8.13 -22.91 -15.21
C GLU A 175 -9.05 -22.23 -16.23
N GLU A 176 -9.81 -21.22 -15.82
CA GLU A 176 -10.70 -20.47 -16.73
C GLU A 176 -9.92 -19.71 -17.82
N LEU A 177 -8.76 -19.12 -17.47
CA LEU A 177 -7.88 -18.47 -18.45
C LEU A 177 -7.30 -19.48 -19.45
N ASN A 178 -6.92 -20.68 -19.00
CA ASN A 178 -6.46 -21.75 -19.88
C ASN A 178 -7.56 -22.28 -20.80
N ARG A 179 -8.81 -22.33 -20.30
CA ARG A 179 -9.98 -22.65 -21.10
C ARG A 179 -10.21 -21.60 -22.20
N LEU A 180 -10.13 -20.32 -21.85
CA LEU A 180 -10.22 -19.22 -22.82
C LEU A 180 -9.11 -19.31 -23.88
N ARG A 181 -7.86 -19.54 -23.47
CA ARG A 181 -6.72 -19.74 -24.37
C ARG A 181 -6.98 -20.87 -25.37
N SER A 182 -7.45 -22.02 -24.88
CA SER A 182 -7.76 -23.19 -25.71
C SER A 182 -8.83 -22.88 -26.76
N GLN A 183 -9.85 -22.08 -26.41
CA GLN A 183 -10.88 -21.65 -27.35
C GLN A 183 -10.34 -20.72 -28.43
N VAL A 184 -9.49 -19.75 -28.05
CA VAL A 184 -8.84 -18.84 -29.00
C VAL A 184 -7.96 -19.61 -29.97
N GLN A 185 -7.17 -20.57 -29.48
CA GLN A 185 -6.29 -21.39 -30.31
C GLN A 185 -7.06 -22.25 -31.32
N ARG A 186 -8.17 -22.89 -30.90
CA ARG A 186 -9.05 -23.62 -31.83
C ARG A 186 -9.61 -22.73 -32.94
N ARG A 187 -9.95 -21.48 -32.64
CA ARG A 187 -10.45 -20.52 -33.65
C ARG A 187 -9.37 -20.14 -34.66
N ILE A 188 -8.13 -19.94 -34.21
CA ILE A 188 -7.00 -19.66 -35.09
C ILE A 188 -6.74 -20.84 -36.03
N SER A 189 -6.71 -22.06 -35.50
CA SER A 189 -6.48 -23.27 -36.31
C SER A 189 -7.59 -23.58 -37.32
N ALA A 190 -8.84 -23.17 -37.07
CA ALA A 190 -9.95 -23.36 -38.01
C ALA A 190 -9.95 -22.36 -39.19
N GLN A 191 -9.13 -21.31 -39.11
CA GLN A 191 -8.99 -20.28 -40.15
C GLN A 191 -7.73 -20.45 -40.99
N SER A 192 -6.83 -21.36 -40.60
CA SER A 192 -5.61 -21.74 -41.32
C SER A 192 -5.88 -22.97 -42.17
#